data_AF-A0A0C2VQY8-F1
#
_entry.id   AF-A0A0C2VQY8-F1
#
_cell.length_a   1.000
_cell.length_b   1.000
_cell.length_c   1.000
_cell.angle_alpha   90.00
_cell.angle_beta   90.00
_cell.angle_gamma   90.00
#
_symmetry.space_group_name_H-M   'P 1'
#
loop_
_entity.id
_entity.type
_entity.pdbx_description
1 polymer ?
#
loop_
_entity_poly.entity_id
_entity_poly.type
_entity_poly.pdbx_seq_one_letter_code
_entity_poly.pdbx_strand_id
1 'polypeptide(L)'
;MDAMIKESVAALFCHVIKQDHKDLDAERPLFCRFMYQDFSSSCTEANKLLDEVMEKDYNIDTQISIIANALHNETYTKVSVLKQLNYIIVKSKLKDDDYDIFDKVKKAFFPVTL
;
A
#
# COMPACT_ATOMS: atom_id res chain seq x y z
N MET A 1 7.40 -5.20 -13.67
CA MET A 1 7.68 -5.00 -12.24
C MET A 1 7.40 -6.32 -11.52
N ASP A 2 8.21 -6.66 -10.51
CA ASP A 2 8.18 -7.97 -9.83
C ASP A 2 6.82 -8.23 -9.15
N ALA A 3 6.31 -9.45 -9.27
CA ALA A 3 5.05 -9.89 -8.64
C ALA A 3 5.10 -9.73 -7.11
N MET A 4 6.26 -9.94 -6.49
CA MET A 4 6.46 -9.77 -5.05
C MET A 4 6.20 -8.32 -4.62
N ILE A 5 6.63 -7.33 -5.40
CA ILE A 5 6.41 -5.92 -5.08
C ILE A 5 4.91 -5.59 -5.13
N LYS A 6 4.21 -6.11 -6.15
CA LYS A 6 2.76 -5.90 -6.30
C LYS A 6 2.00 -6.47 -5.10
N GLU A 7 2.35 -7.69 -4.68
CA GLU A 7 1.75 -8.34 -3.51
C GLU A 7 2.04 -7.57 -2.23
N SER A 8 3.28 -7.10 -2.03
CA SER A 8 3.64 -6.31 -0.84
C SER A 8 2.93 -4.95 -0.79
N VAL A 9 2.82 -4.23 -1.91
CA VAL A 9 2.08 -2.95 -1.97
C VAL A 9 0.58 -3.18 -1.76
N ALA A 10 0.02 -4.23 -2.35
CA ALA A 10 -1.36 -4.63 -2.11
C ALA A 10 -1.58 -4.95 -0.62
N ALA A 11 -0.69 -5.72 0.01
CA ALA A 11 -0.75 -6.02 1.43
C ALA A 11 -0.71 -4.77 2.31
N LEU A 12 0.10 -3.77 1.95
CA LEU A 12 0.13 -2.49 2.64
C LEU A 12 -1.20 -1.73 2.55
N PHE A 13 -1.79 -1.64 1.35
CA PHE A 13 -3.08 -0.96 1.19
C PHE A 13 -4.21 -1.71 1.90
N CYS A 14 -4.26 -3.03 1.77
CA CYS A 14 -5.24 -3.87 2.43
C CYS A 14 -5.13 -3.81 3.96
N HIS A 15 -3.93 -3.67 4.51
CA HIS A 15 -3.72 -3.51 5.95
C HIS A 15 -4.48 -2.30 6.50
N VAL A 16 -4.37 -1.14 5.85
CA VAL A 16 -5.09 0.08 6.27
C VAL A 16 -6.60 -0.07 6.05
N ILE A 17 -7.03 -0.66 4.93
CA ILE A 17 -8.46 -0.92 4.67
C ILE A 17 -9.06 -1.80 5.77
N LYS A 18 -8.36 -2.87 6.17
CA LYS A 18 -8.76 -3.78 7.26
C LYS A 18 -8.79 -3.08 8.62
N GLN A 19 -7.71 -2.38 8.98
CA GLN A 19 -7.58 -1.68 10.27
C GLN A 19 -8.73 -0.68 10.48
N ASP A 20 -9.06 0.07 9.44
CA ASP A 20 -10.10 1.10 9.49
C ASP A 20 -11.52 0.57 9.26
N HIS A 21 -11.67 -0.74 9.03
CA HIS A 21 -12.94 -1.38 8.69
C HIS A 21 -13.65 -0.67 7.51
N LYS A 22 -12.87 -0.25 6.50
CA LYS A 22 -13.43 0.43 5.33
C LYS A 22 -14.26 -0.54 4.49
N ASP A 23 -15.26 0.00 3.79
CA ASP A 23 -16.05 -0.74 2.81
C ASP A 23 -15.16 -1.16 1.63
N LEU A 24 -14.89 -2.46 1.53
CA LEU A 24 -14.01 -3.02 0.51
C LEU A 24 -14.52 -2.75 -0.91
N ASP A 25 -15.83 -2.81 -1.13
CA ASP A 25 -16.41 -2.58 -2.46
C ASP A 25 -16.29 -1.11 -2.87
N ALA A 26 -16.36 -0.19 -1.90
CA ALA A 26 -16.11 1.23 -2.12
C ALA A 26 -14.63 1.57 -2.38
N GLU A 27 -13.69 0.79 -1.84
CA GLU A 27 -12.25 0.97 -2.05
C GLU A 27 -11.72 0.26 -3.31
N ARG A 28 -12.41 -0.79 -3.79
CA ARG A 28 -11.97 -1.61 -4.92
C ARG A 28 -11.63 -0.81 -6.21
N PRO A 29 -12.45 0.15 -6.68
CA PRO A 29 -12.11 0.95 -7.86
C PRO A 29 -10.83 1.80 -7.66
N LEU A 30 -10.63 2.31 -6.45
CA LEU A 30 -9.47 3.10 -6.10
C LEU A 30 -8.21 2.22 -6.07
N PHE A 31 -8.31 1.04 -5.45
CA PHE A 31 -7.26 0.04 -5.43
C PHE A 31 -6.83 -0.33 -6.85
N CYS A 32 -7.77 -0.66 -7.75
CA CYS A 32 -7.47 -0.90 -9.17
C CYS A 32 -6.68 0.23 -9.81
N ARG A 33 -7.11 1.49 -9.59
CA ARG A 33 -6.45 2.66 -10.15
C ARG A 33 -5.01 2.80 -9.65
N PHE A 34 -4.76 2.58 -8.36
CA PHE A 34 -3.42 2.69 -7.77
C PHE A 34 -2.48 1.60 -8.29
N MET A 35 -2.96 0.36 -8.34
CA MET A 35 -2.18 -0.76 -8.90
C MET A 35 -1.90 -0.59 -10.40
N TYR A 36 -2.82 0.03 -11.15
CA TYR A 36 -2.57 0.35 -12.56
C TYR A 36 -1.49 1.43 -12.72
N GLN A 37 -1.57 2.52 -11.96
CA GLN A 37 -0.76 3.72 -12.15
C GLN A 37 0.75 3.46 -12.05
N ASP A 38 1.18 2.71 -11.02
CA ASP A 38 2.61 2.53 -10.75
C ASP A 38 3.10 1.09 -11.00
N PHE A 39 2.17 0.12 -11.08
CA PHE A 39 2.51 -1.30 -11.21
C PHE A 39 1.96 -1.96 -12.47
N SER A 40 1.28 -1.18 -13.33
CA SER A 40 0.69 -1.62 -14.61
C SER A 40 -0.22 -2.85 -14.48
N SER A 41 -0.85 -3.04 -13.31
CA SER A 41 -1.82 -4.12 -13.12
C SER A 41 -3.15 -3.76 -13.76
N SER A 42 -3.71 -4.67 -14.53
CA SER A 42 -5.10 -4.53 -15.00
C SER A 42 -6.07 -4.52 -13.80
N CYS A 43 -7.26 -3.94 -13.93
CA CYS A 43 -8.22 -3.98 -12.82
C CYS A 43 -8.66 -5.41 -12.48
N THR A 44 -8.71 -6.32 -13.45
CA THR A 44 -8.96 -7.75 -13.20
C THR A 44 -7.86 -8.38 -12.34
N GLU A 45 -6.59 -8.13 -12.68
CA GLU A 45 -5.43 -8.59 -11.89
C GLU A 45 -5.42 -7.98 -10.49
N ALA A 46 -5.67 -6.67 -10.40
CA ALA A 46 -5.71 -5.96 -9.13
C ALA A 46 -6.84 -6.46 -8.22
N ASN A 47 -8.04 -6.70 -8.75
CA ASN A 47 -9.16 -7.24 -7.97
C ASN A 47 -8.86 -8.64 -7.44
N LYS A 48 -8.29 -9.51 -8.28
CA LYS A 48 -7.87 -10.84 -7.85
C LYS A 48 -6.83 -10.74 -6.72
N LEU A 49 -5.84 -9.87 -6.86
CA LEU A 49 -4.83 -9.66 -5.84
C LEU A 49 -5.42 -9.06 -4.55
N LEU A 50 -6.38 -8.14 -4.66
CA LEU A 50 -7.11 -7.58 -3.53
C LEU A 50 -7.78 -8.69 -2.73
N ASP A 51 -8.55 -9.56 -3.39
CA ASP A 51 -9.26 -10.67 -2.75
C ASP A 51 -8.26 -11.63 -2.08
N GLU A 52 -7.20 -12.04 -2.79
CA GLU A 52 -6.15 -12.92 -2.26
C GLU A 52 -5.42 -12.34 -1.04
N VAL A 53 -5.13 -11.04 -1.05
CA VAL A 53 -4.43 -10.37 0.04
C VAL A 53 -5.36 -10.12 1.24
N MET A 54 -6.65 -9.87 0.99
CA MET A 54 -7.63 -9.66 2.05
C MET A 54 -7.86 -10.94 2.88
N GLU A 55 -7.65 -12.12 2.32
CA GLU A 55 -7.76 -13.41 3.04
C GLU A 55 -6.49 -13.80 3.82
N LYS A 56 -5.35 -13.15 3.55
CA LYS A 56 -4.06 -13.47 4.18
C LYS A 56 -3.71 -12.50 5.31
N ASP A 57 -2.96 -13.01 6.27
CA ASP A 57 -2.32 -12.21 7.31
C ASP A 57 -0.86 -11.94 6.93
N TYR A 58 -0.52 -10.67 6.75
CA TYR A 58 0.82 -10.23 6.46
C TYR A 58 1.44 -9.56 7.67
N ASN A 59 2.72 -9.87 7.94
CA ASN A 59 3.53 -8.99 8.75
C ASN A 59 3.83 -7.73 7.94
N ILE A 60 3.20 -6.61 8.33
CA ILE A 60 3.27 -5.37 7.57
C ILE A 60 4.70 -4.81 7.51
N ASP A 61 5.52 -5.03 8.53
CA ASP A 61 6.91 -4.54 8.58
C ASP A 61 7.78 -5.25 7.56
N THR A 62 7.54 -6.55 7.37
CA THR A 62 8.16 -7.32 6.29
C THR A 62 7.76 -6.75 4.93
N GLN A 63 6.48 -6.45 4.70
CA GLN A 63 6.03 -5.92 3.41
C GLN A 63 6.62 -4.52 3.14
N ILE A 64 6.65 -3.65 4.15
CA ILE A 64 7.29 -2.32 4.05
C ILE A 64 8.77 -2.47 3.66
N SER A 65 9.48 -3.41 4.29
CA SER A 65 10.90 -3.66 4.00
C SER A 65 11.11 -4.17 2.57
N ILE A 66 10.24 -5.06 2.08
CA ILE A 66 10.28 -5.56 0.69
C ILE A 66 10.09 -4.40 -0.29
N ILE A 67 9.08 -3.54 -0.06
CA ILE A 67 8.79 -2.39 -0.93
C ILE A 67 9.96 -1.41 -0.91
N ALA A 68 10.48 -1.07 0.28
CA ALA A 68 11.57 -0.11 0.44
C ALA A 68 12.85 -0.55 -0.29
N ASN A 69 13.18 -1.85 -0.20
CA ASN A 69 14.33 -2.43 -0.89
C ASN A 69 14.11 -2.46 -2.41
N ALA A 70 12.94 -2.92 -2.85
CA ALA A 70 12.63 -3.03 -4.27
C ALA A 70 12.56 -1.67 -4.98
N LEU A 71 12.12 -0.63 -4.27
CA LEU A 71 12.02 0.74 -4.78
C LEU A 71 13.22 1.62 -4.39
N HIS A 72 14.36 1.06 -3.96
CA HIS A 72 15.46 1.83 -3.36
C HIS A 72 15.87 3.06 -4.19
N ASN A 73 15.97 2.93 -5.51
CA ASN A 73 16.29 4.02 -6.45
C ASN A 73 15.06 4.62 -7.17
N GLU A 74 13.86 4.15 -6.87
CA GLU A 74 12.60 4.53 -7.53
C GLU A 74 11.88 5.64 -6.75
N THR A 75 12.51 6.82 -6.66
CA THR A 75 12.02 7.94 -5.84
C THR A 75 10.60 8.37 -6.19
N TYR A 76 10.27 8.44 -7.49
CA TYR A 76 8.93 8.82 -7.95
C TYR A 76 7.88 7.82 -7.46
N THR A 77 8.15 6.52 -7.63
CA THR A 77 7.26 5.43 -7.21
C THR A 77 7.07 5.42 -5.70
N LYS A 78 8.13 5.62 -4.90
CA LYS A 78 8.05 5.79 -3.44
C LYS A 78 7.10 6.91 -3.04
N VAL A 79 7.23 8.08 -3.66
CA VAL A 79 6.34 9.23 -3.40
C VAL A 79 4.90 8.94 -3.83
N SER A 80 4.71 8.24 -4.95
CA SER A 80 3.38 7.85 -5.42
C SER A 80 2.68 6.90 -4.44
N VAL A 81 3.37 5.85 -3.99
CA VAL A 81 2.85 4.91 -2.98
C VAL A 81 2.49 5.62 -1.68
N LEU A 82 3.30 6.57 -1.20
CA LEU A 82 2.96 7.38 -0.01
C LEU A 82 1.68 8.20 -0.23
N LYS A 83 1.53 8.85 -1.40
CA LYS A 83 0.32 9.64 -1.70
C LYS A 83 -0.93 8.75 -1.73
N GLN A 84 -0.82 7.57 -2.31
CA GLN A 84 -1.90 6.59 -2.38
C GLN A 84 -2.29 6.08 -1.00
N LEU A 85 -1.30 5.72 -0.19
CA LEU A 85 -1.48 5.32 1.21
C LEU A 85 -2.19 6.42 2.01
N ASN A 86 -1.72 7.67 1.92
CA ASN A 86 -2.34 8.80 2.58
C ASN A 86 -3.79 9.02 2.13
N TYR A 87 -4.08 8.85 0.84
CA TYR A 87 -5.46 8.96 0.34
C TYR A 87 -6.36 7.89 0.94
N ILE A 88 -5.87 6.64 1.03
CA ILE A 88 -6.62 5.54 1.66
C ILE A 88 -6.89 5.90 3.12
N ILE A 89 -5.88 6.33 3.88
CA ILE A 89 -6.00 6.73 5.30
C ILE A 89 -7.02 7.86 5.47
N VAL A 90 -6.84 9.01 4.81
CA VAL A 90 -7.65 10.24 5.04
C VAL A 90 -9.12 10.08 4.66
N LYS A 91 -9.47 9.10 3.82
CA LYS A 91 -10.86 8.80 3.45
C LYS A 91 -11.68 8.19 4.62
N SER A 92 -11.06 7.76 5.73
CA SER A 92 -11.77 7.33 6.96
C SER A 92 -11.91 8.45 8.00
N LYS A 93 -12.68 8.18 9.06
CA LYS A 93 -12.62 8.97 10.29
C LYS A 93 -11.25 8.73 10.94
N LEU A 94 -10.31 9.64 10.68
CA LEU A 94 -8.94 9.63 11.19
C LEU A 94 -8.89 9.23 12.66
N LYS A 95 -8.12 8.19 12.97
CA LYS A 95 -7.66 7.89 14.33
C LYS A 95 -6.17 8.23 14.43
N ASP A 96 -5.70 8.52 15.64
CA ASP A 96 -4.30 8.89 15.89
C ASP A 96 -3.33 7.78 15.40
N ASP A 97 -3.73 6.51 15.53
CA ASP A 97 -2.95 5.33 15.13
C ASP A 97 -2.74 5.21 13.60
N ASP A 98 -3.53 5.90 12.77
CA ASP A 98 -3.43 5.80 11.30
C ASP A 98 -2.23 6.58 10.75
N TYR A 99 -1.74 7.56 11.51
CA TYR A 99 -0.51 8.27 11.15
C TYR A 99 0.75 7.45 11.44
N ASP A 100 0.70 6.47 12.35
CA ASP A 100 1.86 5.64 12.69
C ASP A 100 2.30 4.78 11.49
N ILE A 101 1.34 4.17 10.77
CA ILE A 101 1.66 3.38 9.58
C ILE A 101 2.23 4.26 8.47
N PHE A 102 1.66 5.44 8.24
CA PHE A 102 2.18 6.37 7.22
C PHE A 102 3.62 6.79 7.53
N ASP A 103 3.88 7.20 8.77
CA ASP A 103 5.21 7.61 9.21
C ASP A 103 6.22 6.47 9.15
N LYS A 104 5.79 5.23 9.44
CA LYS A 104 6.62 4.04 9.31
C LYS A 104 7.04 3.79 7.86
N VAL A 105 6.10 3.84 6.92
CA VAL A 105 6.40 3.68 5.48
C VAL A 105 7.32 4.81 5.00
N LYS A 106 7.03 6.05 5.40
CA LYS A 106 7.83 7.22 5.04
C LYS A 106 9.29 7.08 5.50
N LYS A 107 9.51 6.70 6.76
CA LYS A 107 10.85 6.46 7.33
C LYS A 107 11.58 5.33 6.61
N ALA A 108 10.89 4.26 6.22
CA ALA A 108 11.49 3.16 5.46
C ALA A 108 11.89 3.58 4.04
N PHE A 109 11.07 4.40 3.38
CA PHE A 109 11.34 4.84 2.00
C PHE A 109 12.44 5.90 1.92
N PHE A 110 12.51 6.76 2.93
CA PHE A 110 13.42 7.90 3.03
C PHE A 110 14.08 7.93 4.41
N PRO A 111 15.00 6.99 4.68
CA PRO A 111 15.73 7.00 5.94
C PRO A 111 16.57 8.29 6.02
N VAL A 112 16.57 8.93 7.18
CA VAL A 112 17.49 10.06 7.43
C VAL A 112 18.89 9.47 7.56
N THR A 113 19.73 9.68 6.56
CA THR A 113 21.16 9.40 6.67
C THR A 113 21.77 10.46 7.59
N LEU A 114 22.26 10.03 8.76
CA LEU A 114 23.10 10.85 9.65
C LEU A 114 24.51 11.01 9.06
#